data_AF-A0A9D2GBK0-F1
#
_entry.id   AF-A0A9D2GBK0-F1
#
_cell.length_a   1.000
_cell.length_b   1.000
_cell.length_c   1.000
_cell.angle_alpha   90.00
_cell.angle_beta   90.00
_cell.angle_gamma   90.00
#
_symmetry.space_group_name_H-M   'P 1'
#
loop_
_entity.id
_entity.type
_entity.pdbx_description
1 polymer ?
#
loop_
_entity_poly.entity_id
_entity_poly.type
_entity_poly.pdbx_seq_one_letter_code
_entity_poly.pdbx_strand_id
1 'polypeptide(L)'
;VYVTQPDDAKWRLDNMHETYLKDMHSKYVYPNVFMSIDDTNRVSQLDTDIKKYAEQKKADWILNGGIEEEWDSYLQKMEDYGLSEYLAIKQKYFDQYQESLSEMNEDTSAETSTGN
;
A
#
# COMPACT_ATOMS: atom_id res chain seq x y z
N VAL A 1 -30.77 -14.36 2.47
CA VAL A 1 -30.72 -14.22 3.94
C VAL A 1 -30.99 -12.76 4.25
N TYR A 2 -32.15 -12.42 4.83
CA TYR A 2 -32.48 -11.04 5.22
C TYR A 2 -31.72 -10.73 6.50
N VAL A 3 -30.59 -10.02 6.39
CA VAL A 3 -29.90 -9.47 7.55
C VAL A 3 -30.74 -8.28 8.00
N THR A 4 -31.46 -8.43 9.11
CA THR A 4 -32.12 -7.31 9.77
C THR A 4 -31.03 -6.36 10.26
N GLN A 5 -30.89 -5.20 9.63
CA GLN A 5 -30.01 -4.12 10.08
C GLN A 5 -30.80 -3.31 11.13
N PRO A 6 -30.51 -3.44 12.44
CA PRO A 6 -31.15 -2.63 13.45
C PRO A 6 -30.83 -1.14 13.23
N ASP A 7 -31.73 -0.25 13.68
CA ASP A 7 -31.65 1.20 13.39
C ASP A 7 -30.32 1.83 13.85
N ASP A 8 -29.69 1.28 14.88
CA ASP A 8 -28.38 1.70 15.39
C ASP A 8 -27.23 1.30 14.45
N ALA A 9 -27.31 0.13 13.82
CA ALA A 9 -26.36 -0.31 12.81
C ALA A 9 -26.50 0.50 11.52
N LYS A 10 -27.72 0.95 11.18
CA LYS A 10 -27.95 1.87 10.07
C LYS A 10 -27.34 3.25 10.33
N TRP A 11 -27.55 3.81 11.52
CA TRP A 11 -26.95 5.08 11.89
C TRP A 11 -25.42 5.05 11.93
N ARG A 12 -24.82 3.95 12.43
CA ARG A 12 -23.35 3.78 12.38
C ARG A 12 -22.84 3.67 10.95
N LEU A 13 -23.54 2.92 10.09
CA LEU A 13 -23.19 2.78 8.69
C LEU A 13 -23.27 4.13 7.97
N ASP A 14 -24.34 4.89 8.17
CA ASP A 14 -24.57 6.18 7.54
C ASP A 14 -23.54 7.23 8.00
N ASN A 15 -23.22 7.31 9.29
CA ASN A 15 -22.16 8.21 9.80
C ASN A 15 -20.77 7.86 9.26
N MET A 16 -20.46 6.55 9.14
CA MET A 16 -19.23 6.09 8.53
C MET A 16 -19.18 6.45 7.03
N HIS A 17 -20.30 6.31 6.33
CA HIS A 17 -20.42 6.66 4.91
C HIS A 17 -20.27 8.16 4.66
N GLU A 18 -20.92 9.01 5.46
CA GLU A 18 -20.92 10.46 5.23
C GLU A 18 -19.58 11.13 5.58
N THR A 19 -18.90 10.65 6.63
CA THR A 19 -17.71 11.33 7.17
C THR A 19 -16.41 10.78 6.61
N TYR A 20 -16.27 9.45 6.52
CA TYR A 20 -14.97 8.82 6.22
C TYR A 20 -14.79 8.45 4.75
N LEU A 21 -15.87 8.10 4.02
CA LEU A 21 -15.74 7.66 2.62
C LEU A 21 -15.21 8.73 1.68
N LYS A 22 -15.41 10.01 2.01
CA LYS A 22 -14.88 11.12 1.20
C LYS A 22 -13.37 11.10 1.12
N ASP A 23 -12.69 10.73 2.21
CA ASP A 23 -11.22 10.70 2.30
C ASP A 23 -10.67 9.26 2.23
N MET A 24 -11.54 8.25 2.29
CA MET A 24 -11.16 6.83 2.15
C MET A 24 -10.98 6.46 0.67
N HIS A 25 -9.98 7.07 0.04
CA HIS A 25 -9.56 6.72 -1.31
C HIS A 25 -8.80 5.39 -1.26
N SER A 26 -9.43 4.28 -1.66
CA SER A 26 -8.73 2.99 -1.84
C SER A 26 -7.77 3.00 -3.03
N LYS A 27 -7.75 4.09 -3.79
CA LYS A 27 -6.86 4.33 -4.91
C LYS A 27 -5.43 4.38 -4.36
N TYR A 28 -4.61 3.39 -4.72
CA TYR A 28 -3.18 3.25 -4.35
C TYR A 28 -2.85 2.57 -3.00
N VAL A 29 -3.78 1.81 -2.41
CA VAL A 29 -3.40 0.90 -1.30
C VAL A 29 -2.54 -0.23 -1.86
N TYR A 30 -1.33 -0.43 -1.31
CA TYR A 30 -0.48 -1.54 -1.74
C TYR A 30 -1.14 -2.87 -1.38
N PRO A 31 -1.47 -3.73 -2.36
CA PRO A 31 -2.19 -4.97 -2.12
C PRO A 31 -1.26 -6.06 -1.61
N ASN A 32 -1.84 -7.11 -1.02
CA ASN A 32 -1.08 -8.32 -0.71
C ASN A 32 -0.82 -9.11 -2.00
N VAL A 33 0.20 -8.69 -2.74
CA VAL A 33 0.62 -9.27 -4.01
C VAL A 33 1.49 -10.50 -3.80
N PHE A 34 1.19 -11.60 -4.50
CA PHE A 34 2.03 -12.79 -4.51
C PHE A 34 3.27 -12.54 -5.35
N MET A 35 4.42 -12.36 -4.69
CA MET A 35 5.70 -12.18 -5.33
C MET A 35 6.38 -13.53 -5.61
N SER A 36 7.27 -13.56 -6.59
CA SER A 36 8.16 -14.72 -6.81
C SER A 36 9.04 -14.96 -5.58
N ILE A 37 9.54 -16.19 -5.41
CA ILE A 37 10.41 -16.56 -4.28
C ILE A 37 11.69 -15.73 -4.30
N ASP A 38 12.28 -15.52 -5.49
CA ASP A 38 13.51 -14.73 -5.65
C ASP A 38 13.30 -13.26 -5.30
N ASP A 39 12.21 -12.65 -5.81
CA ASP A 39 11.87 -11.25 -5.51
C ASP A 39 11.52 -11.08 -4.03
N THR A 40 10.85 -12.05 -3.41
CA THR A 40 10.54 -12.03 -1.97
C THR A 40 11.81 -12.06 -1.14
N ASN A 41 12.74 -12.97 -1.45
CA ASN A 41 14.02 -13.08 -0.75
C ASN A 41 14.84 -11.80 -0.91
N ARG A 42 14.86 -11.22 -2.12
CA ARG A 42 15.59 -9.98 -2.39
C ARG A 42 14.99 -8.80 -1.63
N VAL A 43 13.67 -8.66 -1.66
CA VAL A 43 12.94 -7.65 -0.88
C VAL A 43 13.20 -7.81 0.61
N SER A 44 13.19 -9.03 1.16
CA SER A 44 13.45 -9.25 2.60
C SER A 44 14.88 -8.88 3.02
N GLN A 45 15.87 -9.11 2.15
CA GLN A 45 17.25 -8.67 2.39
C GLN A 45 17.34 -7.14 2.42
N LEU A 46 16.81 -6.48 1.40
CA LEU A 46 16.81 -5.02 1.28
C LEU A 46 16.01 -4.35 2.43
N ASP A 47 14.84 -4.90 2.75
CA ASP A 47 13.94 -4.36 3.79
C ASP A 47 14.60 -4.35 5.17
N THR A 48 15.40 -5.37 5.49
CA THR A 48 16.06 -5.45 6.80
C THR A 48 17.02 -4.28 7.03
N ASP A 49 17.87 -3.97 6.05
CA ASP A 49 18.87 -2.91 6.18
C ASP A 49 18.25 -1.52 6.06
N ILE A 50 17.33 -1.33 5.10
CA ILE A 50 16.58 -0.09 4.90
C ILE A 50 15.78 0.25 6.17
N LYS A 51 15.00 -0.70 6.68
CA LYS A 51 14.13 -0.45 7.85
C LYS A 51 14.94 -0.17 9.10
N LYS A 52 16.02 -0.91 9.33
CA LYS A 52 16.90 -0.68 10.47
C LYS A 52 17.50 0.73 10.44
N TYR A 53 17.98 1.17 9.27
CA TYR A 53 18.55 2.51 9.13
C TYR A 53 17.48 3.61 9.27
N ALA A 54 16.29 3.40 8.70
CA ALA A 54 15.16 4.32 8.82
C ALA A 54 14.73 4.53 10.27
N GLU A 55 14.54 3.45 11.03
CA GLU A 55 14.12 3.54 12.43
C GLU A 55 15.20 4.18 13.31
N GLN A 56 16.48 3.91 13.04
CA GLN A 56 17.58 4.60 13.74
C GLN A 56 17.55 6.10 13.50
N LYS A 57 17.49 6.54 12.24
CA LYS A 57 17.46 7.97 11.90
C LYS A 57 16.21 8.68 12.39
N LYS A 58 15.07 8.02 12.32
CA LYS A 58 13.82 8.50 12.92
C LYS A 58 13.98 8.72 14.43
N ALA A 59 14.57 7.78 15.16
CA ALA A 59 14.81 7.95 16.59
C ALA A 59 15.76 9.13 16.87
N ASP A 60 16.86 9.23 16.12
CA ASP A 60 17.84 10.31 16.26
C ASP A 60 17.22 11.69 15.98
N TRP A 61 16.39 11.82 14.94
CA TRP A 61 15.71 13.06 14.60
C TRP A 61 14.64 13.45 15.62
N ILE A 62 13.94 12.48 16.20
CA ILE A 62 12.97 12.74 17.28
C ILE A 62 13.69 13.25 18.54
N LEU A 63 14.88 12.71 18.84
CA LEU A 63 15.65 13.05 20.05
C LEU A 63 16.43 14.36 19.91
N ASN A 64 17.13 14.55 18.78
CA ASN A 64 18.13 15.60 18.61
C ASN A 64 17.78 16.63 17.53
N GLY A 65 16.76 16.36 16.71
CA GLY A 65 16.44 17.18 15.54
C GLY A 65 17.45 17.01 14.40
N GLY A 66 17.56 18.02 13.53
CA GLY A 66 18.55 18.05 12.44
C GLY A 66 18.14 17.36 11.14
N ILE A 67 16.87 16.96 10.99
CA ILE A 67 16.38 16.25 9.80
C ILE A 67 16.66 17.03 8.50
N GLU A 68 16.43 18.34 8.49
CA GLU A 68 16.58 19.18 7.28
C GLU A 68 18.02 19.18 6.74
N GLU A 69 19.02 19.10 7.63
CA GLU A 69 20.44 19.10 7.23
C GLU A 69 20.92 17.70 6.80
N GLU A 70 20.34 16.65 7.37
CA GLU A 70 20.75 15.27 7.13
C GLU A 70 19.92 14.55 6.06
N TRP A 71 18.80 15.13 5.61
CA TRP A 71 17.84 14.48 4.73
C TRP A 71 18.44 13.98 3.42
N ASP A 72 19.24 14.83 2.75
CA ASP A 72 19.86 14.47 1.48
C ASP A 72 20.88 13.33 1.65
N SER A 73 21.66 13.34 2.74
CA SER A 73 22.61 12.26 3.04
C SER A 73 21.89 10.97 3.41
N TYR A 74 20.76 11.07 4.11
CA TYR A 74 19.90 9.93 4.43
C TYR A 74 19.35 9.29 3.16
N LEU A 75 18.82 10.09 2.22
CA LEU A 75 18.34 9.61 0.93
C LEU A 75 19.43 8.88 0.14
N GLN A 76 20.65 9.44 0.11
CA GLN A 76 21.76 8.82 -0.59
C GLN A 76 22.16 7.48 0.02
N LYS A 77 22.20 7.39 1.36
CA LYS A 77 22.44 6.10 2.05
C LYS A 77 21.32 5.09 1.82
N MET A 78 20.07 5.52 1.74
CA MET A 78 18.97 4.64 1.40
C MET A 78 19.10 4.10 -0.02
N GLU A 79 19.56 4.92 -0.96
CA GLU A 79 19.87 4.48 -2.32
C GLU A 79 21.01 3.46 -2.34
N ASP A 80 22.07 3.66 -1.56
CA ASP A 80 23.18 2.70 -1.42
C ASP A 80 22.71 1.36 -0.83
N TYR A 81 21.70 1.37 0.05
CA TYR A 81 21.06 0.15 0.56
C TYR A 81 20.12 -0.52 -0.45
N GLY A 82 19.91 0.08 -1.63
CA GLY A 82 19.10 -0.48 -2.70
C GLY A 82 17.62 -0.09 -2.61
N LEU A 83 17.30 1.09 -2.07
CA LEU A 83 15.91 1.58 -2.02
C LEU A 83 15.26 1.62 -3.41
N SER A 84 15.96 2.08 -4.45
CA SER A 84 15.43 2.05 -5.82
C SER A 84 15.12 0.64 -6.31
N GLU A 85 15.96 -0.35 -5.98
CA GLU A 85 15.70 -1.75 -6.34
C GLU A 85 14.47 -2.28 -5.60
N TYR A 86 14.36 -2.01 -4.30
CA TYR A 86 13.20 -2.36 -3.49
C TYR A 86 11.91 -1.77 -4.07
N LEU A 87 11.92 -0.48 -4.42
CA LEU A 87 10.77 0.21 -5.01
C LEU A 87 10.42 -0.33 -6.39
N ALA A 88 11.41 -0.64 -7.23
CA ALA A 88 11.18 -1.20 -8.56
C ALA A 88 10.49 -2.57 -8.49
N ILE A 89 10.91 -3.44 -7.57
CA ILE A 89 10.26 -4.73 -7.35
C ILE A 89 8.82 -4.52 -6.89
N LYS A 90 8.58 -3.64 -5.91
CA LYS A 90 7.23 -3.33 -5.43
C LYS A 90 6.34 -2.76 -6.53
N GLN A 91 6.86 -1.83 -7.35
CA GLN A 91 6.11 -1.21 -8.43
C GLN A 91 5.69 -2.23 -9.48
N LYS A 92 6.60 -3.13 -9.89
CA LYS A 92 6.29 -4.23 -10.82
C LYS A 92 5.07 -5.05 -10.39
N TYR A 93 4.99 -5.43 -9.12
CA TYR A 93 3.85 -6.22 -8.63
C TYR A 93 2.60 -5.38 -8.39
N PHE A 94 2.76 -4.11 -8.04
CA PHE A 94 1.64 -3.17 -7.97
C PHE A 94 0.97 -3.00 -9.34
N ASP A 95 1.76 -2.80 -10.39
CA ASP A 95 1.27 -2.64 -11.76
C ASP A 95 0.55 -3.91 -12.25
N GLN A 96 1.12 -5.10 -12.00
CA GLN A 96 0.47 -6.38 -12.29
C GLN A 96 -0.86 -6.54 -11.56
N TYR A 97 -0.94 -6.11 -10.30
CA TYR A 97 -2.19 -6.16 -9.56
C TYR A 97 -3.22 -5.19 -10.14
N GLN A 98 -2.83 -3.97 -10.49
CA GLN A 98 -3.73 -3.01 -11.12
C GLN A 98 -4.26 -3.50 -12.46
N GLU A 99 -3.41 -4.14 -13.28
CA GLU A 99 -3.82 -4.80 -14.52
C GLU A 99 -4.85 -5.90 -14.24
N SER A 100 -4.57 -6.81 -13.29
CA SER A 100 -5.52 -7.88 -12.93
C SER A 100 -6.87 -7.35 -12.39
N LEU A 101 -6.86 -6.23 -11.66
CA LEU A 101 -8.10 -5.57 -11.23
C LEU A 101 -8.87 -4.99 -12.42
N SER A 102 -8.17 -4.40 -13.39
CA SER A 102 -8.80 -3.85 -14.59
C SER A 102 -9.48 -4.96 -15.39
N GLU A 103 -8.78 -6.08 -15.61
CA GLU A 103 -9.31 -7.25 -16.33
C GLU A 103 -10.54 -7.86 -15.63
N MET A 104 -10.50 -8.04 -14.30
CA MET A 104 -11.66 -8.53 -13.55
C MET A 104 -12.88 -7.59 -13.65
N ASN A 105 -12.66 -6.28 -13.67
CA ASN A 105 -13.77 -5.31 -13.79
C ASN A 105 -14.41 -5.31 -15.19
N GLU A 106 -13.63 -5.63 -16.23
CA GLU A 106 -14.15 -5.77 -17.60
C GLU A 106 -14.96 -7.07 -17.77
N ASP A 107 -14.49 -8.20 -17.23
CA ASP A 107 -15.18 -9.50 -17.36
C ASP A 107 -16.53 -9.51 -16.61
N THR A 108 -16.60 -8.84 -15.46
CA THR A 108 -17.86 -8.69 -14.69
C THR A 108 -18.91 -7.85 -15.44
N SER A 109 -18.48 -6.96 -16.34
CA SER A 109 -19.38 -6.14 -17.17
C SER A 109 -19.93 -6.89 -18.39
N ALA A 110 -19.24 -7.95 -18.84
CA ALA A 110 -19.68 -8.79 -19.96
C ALA A 110 -20.72 -9.84 -19.53
N GLU A 111 -20.62 -10.40 -18.32
CA GLU A 111 -21.58 -11.41 -17.84
C GLU A 111 -22.95 -10.82 -17.42
N THR A 112 -22.99 -9.56 -16.98
CA THR A 112 -24.24 -8.89 -16.59
C THR A 112 -25.13 -8.48 -17.78
N SER A 113 -24.65 -8.60 -19.01
CA SER A 113 -25.42 -8.28 -20.22
C SER A 113 -26.03 -9.49 -20.95
N THR A 114 -25.82 -10.72 -20.44
CA THR A 114 -26.32 -11.95 -21.11
C THR A 114 -27.30 -12.78 -20.26
N GLY A 115 -27.80 -12.25 -19.15
CA GLY A 115 -28.80 -12.90 -18.31
C GLY A 115 -30.09 -12.10 -18.23
N ASN A 116 -30.99 -12.30 -19.20
CA ASN A 116 -32.38 -11.85 -19.18
C ASN A 116 -33.30 -13.07 -19.01
#